data_AF-A0A6G9IFX0-F1
#
_entry.id   AF-A0A6G9IFX0-F1
#
_cell.length_a   1.000
_cell.length_b   1.000
_cell.length_c   1.000
_cell.angle_alpha   90.00
_cell.angle_beta   90.00
_cell.angle_gamma   90.00
#
_symmetry.space_group_name_H-M   'P 1'
#
loop_
_entity.id
_entity.type
_entity.pdbx_description
1 polymer ?
#
loop_
_entity_poly.entity_id
_entity_poly.type
_entity_poly.pdbx_seq_one_letter_code
_entity_poly.pdbx_strand_id
1 'polypeptide(L)'
;MKLNRPLSPHLTIYKPQITSTLSIFHRISGAFLAFTLIGIVFSLKIIDLTLSYYLIYSYIFFFINSFFSLWILIIFFNFTLLALSYHLSNGIRHLFWDFGFFLDLSKVKSSGIIMICFTIFFVFFFNRF
;
A
#
# COMPACT_ATOMS: atom_id res chain seq x y z
N MET A 1 -3.57 1.14 37.92
CA MET A 1 -2.27 1.61 37.40
C MET A 1 -1.79 2.82 38.21
N LYS A 2 -1.17 2.61 39.40
CA LYS A 2 -0.75 3.69 40.32
C LYS A 2 0.75 3.62 40.70
N LEU A 3 1.59 3.10 39.80
CA LEU A 3 3.04 3.11 39.95
C LEU A 3 3.64 3.69 38.68
N ASN A 4 4.42 4.76 38.81
CA ASN A 4 5.05 5.48 37.70
C ASN A 4 6.27 4.71 37.17
N ARG A 5 6.06 3.47 36.73
CA ARG A 5 7.12 2.60 36.22
C ARG A 5 7.49 3.05 34.81
N PRO A 6 8.78 3.30 34.51
CA PRO A 6 9.19 3.67 33.17
C PRO A 6 9.02 2.49 32.21
N LEU A 7 8.67 2.80 30.96
CA LEU A 7 8.63 1.83 29.88
C LEU A 7 10.06 1.53 29.42
N SER A 8 10.41 0.25 29.31
CA SER A 8 11.71 -0.12 28.75
C SER A 8 11.85 0.37 27.29
N PRO A 9 13.03 0.84 26.87
CA PRO A 9 13.26 1.21 25.49
C PRO A 9 13.06 0.01 24.56
N HIS A 10 12.48 0.24 23.38
CA HIS A 10 12.09 -0.81 22.43
C HIS A 10 12.49 -0.41 21.01
N LEU A 11 11.62 0.23 20.23
CA LEU A 11 11.86 0.56 18.82
C LEU A 11 13.08 1.46 18.62
N THR A 12 13.39 2.33 19.58
CA THR A 12 14.52 3.26 19.52
C THR A 12 15.88 2.58 19.60
N ILE A 13 15.96 1.37 20.17
CA ILE A 13 17.21 0.62 20.37
C ILE A 13 17.25 -0.68 19.57
N TYR A 14 16.13 -1.12 19.00
CA TYR A 14 16.04 -2.40 18.30
C TYR A 14 16.69 -2.32 16.91
N LYS A 15 17.55 -3.30 16.58
CA LYS A 15 18.16 -3.37 15.25
C LYS A 15 17.13 -3.77 14.19
N PRO A 16 16.91 -2.97 13.13
CA PRO A 16 15.95 -3.31 12.09
C PRO A 16 16.34 -4.61 11.38
N GLN A 17 15.36 -5.48 11.17
CA GLN A 17 15.50 -6.76 10.48
C GLN A 17 14.69 -6.71 9.19
N ILE A 18 15.21 -7.29 8.11
CA ILE A 18 14.51 -7.31 6.82
C ILE A 18 13.09 -7.92 6.94
N THR A 19 12.92 -8.89 7.84
CA THR A 19 11.64 -9.57 8.05
C THR A 19 10.62 -8.67 8.72
N SER A 20 11.03 -7.88 9.72
CA SER A 20 10.14 -6.95 10.42
C SER A 20 9.84 -5.72 9.57
N THR A 21 10.81 -5.20 8.82
CA THR A 21 10.57 -4.09 7.89
C THR A 21 9.58 -4.49 6.79
N LEU A 22 9.75 -5.67 6.17
CA LEU A 22 8.79 -6.17 5.18
C LEU A 22 7.38 -6.36 5.76
N SER A 23 7.25 -6.79 7.01
CA SER A 23 5.93 -6.89 7.65
C SER A 23 5.27 -5.52 7.86
N ILE A 24 6.03 -4.51 8.29
CA ILE A 24 5.52 -3.14 8.46
C ILE A 24 5.06 -2.57 7.11
N PHE A 25 5.86 -2.72 6.06
CA PHE A 25 5.49 -2.26 4.72
C PHE A 25 4.29 -3.02 4.14
N HIS A 26 4.06 -4.29 4.51
CA HIS A 26 2.85 -5.01 4.11
C HIS A 26 1.58 -4.35 4.68
N ARG A 27 1.64 -3.90 5.94
CA ARG A 27 0.53 -3.18 6.58
C ARG A 27 0.33 -1.79 5.98
N ILE A 28 1.42 -1.05 5.74
CA ILE A 28 1.36 0.29 5.14
C ILE A 28 0.77 0.22 3.73
N SER A 29 1.26 -0.71 2.89
CA SER A 29 0.73 -0.91 1.53
C SER A 29 -0.75 -1.34 1.56
N GLY A 30 -1.14 -2.24 2.47
CA GLY A 30 -2.54 -2.65 2.62
C GLY A 30 -3.46 -1.50 3.03
N ALA A 31 -3.04 -0.69 4.02
CA ALA A 31 -3.78 0.49 4.44
C ALA A 31 -3.90 1.51 3.30
N PHE A 32 -2.80 1.80 2.59
CA PHE A 32 -2.81 2.68 1.43
C PHE A 32 -3.79 2.20 0.35
N LEU A 33 -3.73 0.91 -0.03
CA LEU A 33 -4.63 0.34 -1.03
C LEU A 33 -6.10 0.38 -0.59
N ALA A 34 -6.38 0.14 0.69
CA ALA A 34 -7.74 0.26 1.23
C ALA A 34 -8.27 1.70 1.12
N PHE A 35 -7.46 2.71 1.48
CA PHE A 35 -7.83 4.11 1.29
C PHE A 35 -8.05 4.46 -0.18
N THR A 36 -7.18 3.99 -1.07
CA THR A 36 -7.33 4.19 -2.51
C THR A 36 -8.63 3.57 -3.04
N LEU A 37 -8.96 2.34 -2.63
CA LEU A 37 -10.21 1.68 -3.02
C LEU A 37 -11.44 2.43 -2.51
N ILE A 38 -11.45 2.86 -1.24
CA ILE A 38 -12.55 3.66 -0.68
C ILE A 38 -12.71 4.97 -1.46
N GLY A 39 -11.60 5.63 -1.80
CA GLY A 39 -11.60 6.84 -2.62
C GLY A 39 -12.20 6.63 -4.01
N ILE A 40 -11.89 5.49 -4.67
CA ILE A 40 -12.46 5.12 -5.98
C ILE A 40 -13.96 4.85 -5.86
N VAL A 41 -14.42 4.10 -4.85
CA VAL A 41 -15.85 3.84 -4.67
C VAL A 41 -16.63 5.13 -4.40
N PHE A 42 -16.06 6.03 -3.59
CA PHE A 42 -16.67 7.33 -3.31
C PHE A 42 -16.73 8.21 -4.56
N SER A 43 -15.68 8.21 -5.40
CA SER A 43 -15.68 8.99 -6.64
C SER A 43 -16.69 8.47 -7.67
N LEU A 44 -16.88 7.15 -7.78
CA LEU A 44 -17.94 6.56 -8.60
C LEU A 44 -19.33 7.00 -8.13
N LYS A 45 -19.54 7.09 -6.80
CA LYS A 45 -20.83 7.56 -6.27
C LYS A 45 -21.09 9.05 -6.55
N ILE A 46 -20.02 9.86 -6.58
CA ILE A 46 -20.12 11.26 -7.02
C ILE A 46 -20.48 11.33 -8.51
N ILE A 47 -19.93 10.45 -9.34
CA ILE A 47 -20.28 10.37 -10.77
C ILE A 47 -21.78 10.10 -10.96
N ASP A 48 -22.38 9.19 -10.19
CA ASP A 48 -23.85 8.98 -10.23
C ASP A 48 -24.65 10.26 -9.89
N LEU A 49 -24.17 11.06 -8.93
CA LEU A 49 -24.81 12.33 -8.55
C LEU A 49 -24.73 13.40 -9.66
N THR A 50 -23.77 13.30 -10.59
CA THR A 50 -23.60 14.26 -11.69
C THR A 50 -24.81 14.27 -12.63
N LEU A 51 -25.48 13.13 -12.81
CA LEU A 51 -26.71 13.03 -13.60
C LEU A 51 -27.86 13.84 -12.97
N SER A 52 -27.80 14.12 -11.67
CA SER A 52 -28.87 14.76 -10.90
C SER A 52 -28.56 16.22 -10.52
N TYR A 53 -27.29 16.60 -10.34
CA TYR A 53 -26.87 17.90 -9.81
C TYR A 53 -25.65 18.50 -10.54
N TYR A 54 -25.85 18.87 -11.81
CA TYR A 54 -24.81 19.38 -12.72
C TYR A 54 -24.00 20.59 -12.16
N LEU A 55 -24.66 21.56 -11.51
CA LEU A 55 -23.99 22.76 -10.99
C LEU A 55 -22.99 22.43 -9.87
N ILE A 56 -23.39 21.60 -8.90
CA ILE A 56 -22.52 21.19 -7.78
C ILE A 56 -21.31 20.40 -8.30
N TYR A 57 -21.53 19.53 -9.29
CA TYR A 57 -20.46 18.80 -9.95
C TYR A 57 -19.47 19.72 -10.66
N SER A 58 -19.93 20.72 -11.41
CA SER A 58 -19.04 21.63 -12.15
C SER A 58 -18.05 22.37 -11.24
N TYR A 59 -18.48 22.77 -10.04
CA TYR A 59 -17.60 23.39 -9.04
C TYR A 59 -16.58 22.40 -8.47
N ILE A 60 -17.01 21.18 -8.15
CA ILE A 60 -16.11 20.11 -7.64
C ILE A 60 -15.09 19.72 -8.72
N PHE A 61 -15.51 19.56 -9.97
CA PHE A 61 -14.65 19.19 -11.10
C PHE A 61 -13.65 20.30 -11.43
N PHE A 62 -14.08 21.56 -11.43
CA PHE A 62 -13.17 22.70 -11.61
C PHE A 62 -12.12 22.76 -10.50
N PHE A 63 -12.53 22.54 -9.24
CA PHE A 63 -11.60 22.45 -8.11
C PHE A 63 -10.61 21.29 -8.30
N ILE A 64 -11.07 20.07 -8.56
CA ILE A 64 -10.17 18.92 -8.78
C ILE A 64 -9.18 19.18 -9.94
N ASN A 65 -9.66 19.67 -11.09
CA ASN A 65 -8.78 19.94 -12.24
C ASN A 65 -7.79 21.08 -12.02
N SER A 66 -8.12 22.06 -11.17
CA SER A 66 -7.22 23.17 -10.85
C SER A 66 -6.12 22.75 -9.86
N PHE A 67 -6.36 21.74 -9.03
CA PHE A 67 -5.39 21.25 -8.05
C PHE A 67 -4.55 20.05 -8.53
N PHE A 68 -5.09 19.19 -9.39
CA PHE A 68 -4.38 17.99 -9.85
C PHE A 68 -3.66 18.24 -11.17
N SER A 69 -2.35 18.48 -11.08
CA SER A 69 -1.48 18.41 -12.26
C SER A 69 -1.35 16.96 -12.74
N LEU A 70 -1.15 16.78 -14.05
CA LEU A 70 -0.89 15.48 -14.67
C LEU A 70 0.22 14.69 -13.93
N TRP A 71 1.22 15.39 -13.42
CA TRP A 71 2.33 14.81 -12.65
C TRP A 71 1.87 14.13 -11.36
N ILE A 72 0.93 14.74 -10.62
CA ILE A 72 0.41 14.16 -9.37
C ILE A 72 -0.33 12.86 -9.65
N LEU A 73 -1.11 12.81 -10.74
CA LEU A 73 -1.84 11.61 -11.16
C LEU A 73 -0.88 10.48 -11.54
N ILE A 74 0.17 10.79 -12.32
CA ILE A 74 1.20 9.81 -12.69
C ILE A 74 1.90 9.26 -11.45
N ILE A 75 2.28 10.13 -10.50
CA ILE A 75 2.92 9.72 -9.25
C ILE A 75 1.97 8.82 -8.45
N PHE A 76 0.73 9.22 -8.25
CA PHE A 76 -0.26 8.44 -7.51
C PHE A 76 -0.52 7.07 -8.14
N PHE A 77 -0.63 7.00 -9.46
CA PHE A 77 -0.76 5.74 -10.20
C PHE A 77 0.43 4.82 -9.98
N ASN A 78 1.66 5.33 -10.13
CA ASN A 78 2.88 4.55 -9.92
C ASN A 78 3.02 4.05 -8.47
N PHE A 79 2.69 4.89 -7.48
CA PHE A 79 2.68 4.47 -6.07
C PHE A 79 1.62 3.41 -5.79
N THR A 80 0.45 3.51 -6.42
CA THR A 80 -0.62 2.50 -6.31
C THR A 80 -0.20 1.18 -6.92
N LEU A 81 0.42 1.21 -8.10
CA LEU A 81 0.97 0.02 -8.75
C LEU A 81 2.07 -0.64 -7.91
N LEU A 82 2.99 0.15 -7.35
CA LEU A 82 4.03 -0.34 -6.45
C LEU A 82 3.43 -0.97 -5.19
N ALA A 83 2.49 -0.29 -4.53
CA ALA A 83 1.82 -0.78 -3.34
C ALA A 83 1.07 -2.09 -3.61
N LEU A 84 0.35 -2.17 -4.74
CA LEU A 84 -0.37 -3.37 -5.16
C LEU A 84 0.58 -4.54 -5.43
N SER A 85 1.62 -4.30 -6.23
CA SER A 85 2.62 -5.32 -6.58
C SER A 85 3.33 -5.87 -5.34
N TYR A 86 3.68 -4.98 -4.41
CA TYR A 86 4.32 -5.34 -3.16
C TYR A 86 3.38 -6.11 -2.24
N HIS A 87 2.16 -5.59 -2.03
CA HIS A 87 1.19 -6.18 -1.12
C HIS A 87 0.76 -7.56 -1.58
N LEU A 88 0.53 -7.74 -2.89
CA LEU A 88 0.21 -9.04 -3.49
C LEU A 88 1.37 -10.03 -3.36
N SER A 89 2.58 -9.64 -3.74
CA SER A 89 3.76 -10.52 -3.64
C SER A 89 4.03 -10.96 -2.21
N ASN A 90 3.93 -10.05 -1.24
CA ASN A 90 4.12 -10.37 0.16
C ASN A 90 2.92 -11.14 0.74
N GLY A 91 1.70 -10.86 0.28
CA GLY A 91 0.49 -11.61 0.62
C GLY A 91 0.59 -13.08 0.22
N ILE A 92 1.06 -13.38 -0.99
CA ILE A 92 1.33 -14.76 -1.44
C ILE A 92 2.35 -15.44 -0.51
N ARG A 93 3.42 -14.73 -0.13
CA ARG A 93 4.39 -15.24 0.85
C ARG A 93 3.76 -15.54 2.21
N HIS A 94 2.86 -14.67 2.69
CA HIS A 94 2.10 -14.89 3.92
C HIS A 94 1.18 -16.12 3.82
N LEU A 95 0.48 -16.30 2.69
CA LEU A 95 -0.32 -17.51 2.46
C LEU A 95 0.51 -18.79 2.53
N PHE A 96 1.73 -18.79 1.95
CA PHE A 96 2.65 -19.93 2.10
C PHE A 96 3.02 -20.19 3.58
N TRP A 97 3.19 -19.14 4.38
CA TRP A 97 3.44 -19.28 5.81
C TRP A 97 2.24 -19.83 6.56
N ASP A 98 1.02 -19.44 6.18
CA ASP A 98 -0.22 -19.96 6.77
C ASP A 98 -0.38 -21.47 6.51
N PHE A 99 0.14 -21.96 5.37
CA PHE A 99 0.24 -23.40 5.07
C PHE A 99 1.44 -24.10 5.76
N GLY A 100 2.26 -23.37 6.53
CA GLY A 100 3.41 -23.92 7.25
C GLY A 100 4.71 -23.99 6.44
N PHE A 101 4.78 -23.37 5.25
CA PHE A 101 5.99 -23.37 4.42
C PHE A 101 6.95 -22.21 4.79
N PHE A 102 8.24 -22.37 4.50
CA PHE A 102 9.28 -21.33 4.58
C PHE A 102 9.46 -20.62 5.94
N LEU A 103 9.20 -21.30 7.07
CA LEU A 103 9.27 -20.72 8.41
C LEU A 103 10.68 -20.66 9.03
N ASP A 104 11.66 -21.38 8.47
CA ASP A 104 13.05 -21.30 8.92
C ASP A 104 13.66 -19.92 8.65
N LEU A 105 14.52 -19.42 9.53
CA LEU A 105 15.12 -18.08 9.41
C LEU A 105 15.80 -17.82 8.05
N SER A 106 16.47 -18.81 7.47
CA SER A 106 17.09 -18.71 6.15
C SER A 106 16.06 -18.63 5.02
N LYS A 107 14.97 -19.41 5.13
CA LYS A 107 13.86 -19.44 4.17
C LYS A 107 13.01 -18.17 4.24
N VAL A 108 12.76 -17.64 5.43
CA VAL A 108 12.06 -16.35 5.64
C VAL A 108 12.84 -15.19 4.99
N LYS A 109 14.18 -15.19 5.10
CA LYS A 109 15.03 -14.16 4.47
C LYS A 109 15.06 -14.30 2.95
N SER A 110 15.30 -15.51 2.43
CA SER A 110 15.36 -15.75 0.98
C SER A 110 14.02 -15.50 0.29
N SER A 111 12.91 -15.97 0.85
CA SER A 111 11.56 -15.65 0.36
C SER A 111 11.26 -14.16 0.40
N GLY A 112 11.81 -13.42 1.37
CA GLY A 112 11.77 -11.96 1.42
C GLY A 112 12.42 -11.29 0.21
N ILE A 113 13.62 -11.75 -0.19
CA ILE A 113 14.34 -11.24 -1.36
C ILE A 113 13.59 -11.59 -2.65
N ILE A 114 13.13 -12.84 -2.77
CA ILE A 114 12.38 -13.33 -3.94
C ILE A 114 11.12 -12.48 -4.18
N MET A 115 10.36 -12.21 -3.12
CA MET A 115 9.19 -11.33 -3.17
C MET A 115 9.52 -9.91 -3.65
N ILE A 116 10.64 -9.33 -3.21
CA ILE A 116 11.07 -8.00 -3.68
C ILE A 116 11.37 -8.04 -5.18
N CYS A 117 12.06 -9.08 -5.67
CA CYS A 117 12.31 -9.25 -7.10
C CYS A 117 10.99 -9.36 -7.89
N PHE A 118 10.00 -10.12 -7.41
CA PHE A 118 8.68 -10.19 -8.03
C PHE A 118 7.95 -8.84 -8.03
N THR A 119 8.04 -8.09 -6.93
CA THR A 119 7.46 -6.74 -6.83
C THR A 119 8.02 -5.83 -7.91
N ILE A 120 9.35 -5.81 -8.05
CA ILE A 120 10.05 -4.99 -9.06
C ILE A 120 9.64 -5.43 -10.47
N PHE A 121 9.64 -6.74 -10.73
CA PHE A 121 9.22 -7.30 -12.02
C PHE A 121 7.80 -6.87 -12.39
N PHE A 122 6.84 -6.97 -11.47
CA PHE A 122 5.46 -6.55 -11.74
C PHE A 122 5.35 -5.06 -12.05
N VAL A 123 6.02 -4.20 -11.28
CA VAL A 123 6.01 -2.76 -11.53
C VAL A 123 6.55 -2.45 -12.94
N PHE A 124 7.69 -3.05 -13.33
CA PHE A 124 8.25 -2.84 -14.67
C PHE A 124 7.36 -3.40 -15.78
N PHE A 125 6.76 -4.57 -15.57
CA PHE A 125 5.88 -5.20 -16.55
C PHE A 125 4.66 -4.33 -16.85
N PHE A 126 4.01 -3.80 -15.81
CA PHE A 126 2.81 -2.97 -15.97
C PHE A 126 3.10 -1.55 -16.45
N ASN A 127 4.26 -0.98 -16.12
CA ASN A 127 4.66 0.34 -16.63
C ASN A 127 5.07 0.36 -18.12
N ARG A 128 5.09 -0.81 -18.79
CA ARG A 128 5.39 -0.89 -20.23
C ARG A 128 4.17 -0.61 -21.11
N PHE A 129 2.97 -0.62 -20.55
CA PHE A 129 1.69 -0.34 -21.21
C PHE A 129 1.19 1.06 -20.86
#